data_AF-A0AA36NNB1-F1
#
_entry.id   AF-A0AA36NNB1-F1
#
_cell.length_a   1.000
_cell.length_b   1.000
_cell.length_c   1.000
_cell.angle_alpha   90.00
_cell.angle_beta   90.00
_cell.angle_gamma   90.00
#
_symmetry.space_group_name_H-M   'P 1'
#
loop_
_entity.id
_entity.type
_entity.pdbx_description
1 polymer ?
#
loop_
_entity_poly.entity_id
_entity_poly.type
_entity_poly.pdbx_seq_one_letter_code
_entity_poly.pdbx_strand_id
1 'polypeptide(L)'
;MAVTSVCLSSDEGTMYTGGKDCAVIRWDVETGKKDVYPGGRNKFECGAHFEKVLSLCLLEQRGLLVSAGVDRLAPGSGTALGPQSTCQEWQFTFDDYSCRLSLVRPNLMATDFPTRPRQHWLAARLNRDHQGSYLILNLSGAIYDTCELQGPVMDVVMSGCVLPLEVLLRLIVSVHQWLSRATKNVVVAHGADAGTGSSTDHFGPGAYPVVLIFACYLSWVGKADHPKEAMLEVCRRMGISKSLCPSQLRYLSYFELLQRGKLDLWSHPARLARVVLIHVGSEDRERALEVWKQDILIFRTNVSEDDDVCHTSAIHITSSACGDLSVRLVTRRTQVDDGAVGDWELEFQVCFHTALVALAGGLSRFPAMELDGRERGALPEGCAVDVFVENIEPVQEAEEGSSAAAAAQGPKPAAPEGAQFFDLSADDDAVVEVPPSRRSPSRVAVFAPEDIDAFFEDL
;
A
#
# COMPACT_ATOMS: atom_id res chain seq x y z
N MET A 1 3.74 -28.15 35.80
CA MET A 1 2.54 -27.90 34.98
C MET A 1 2.27 -29.09 34.09
N ALA A 2 1.08 -29.21 33.49
CA ALA A 2 0.79 -30.30 32.56
C ALA A 2 1.62 -30.16 31.28
N VAL A 3 2.32 -31.23 30.90
CA VAL A 3 2.95 -31.40 29.59
C VAL A 3 1.83 -31.57 28.56
N THR A 4 1.96 -30.87 27.45
CA THR A 4 0.96 -30.85 26.36
C THR A 4 1.48 -31.46 25.08
N SER A 5 2.81 -31.52 24.90
CA SER A 5 3.45 -32.18 23.76
C SER A 5 4.80 -32.78 24.17
N VAL A 6 5.20 -33.84 23.47
CA VAL A 6 6.49 -34.51 23.63
C VAL A 6 7.02 -34.88 22.25
N CYS A 7 8.34 -34.80 22.08
CA CYS A 7 9.05 -35.24 20.89
C CYS A 7 10.35 -35.93 21.33
N LEU A 8 10.69 -37.05 20.72
CA LEU A 8 11.89 -37.83 21.04
C LEU A 8 12.81 -37.84 19.82
N SER A 9 14.13 -37.80 20.04
CA SER A 9 15.10 -38.05 18.99
C SER A 9 15.10 -39.52 18.57
N SER A 10 15.59 -39.80 17.36
CA SER A 10 15.72 -41.15 16.79
C SER A 10 16.74 -42.01 17.52
N ASP A 11 17.72 -41.39 18.17
CA ASP A 11 18.67 -42.06 19.06
C ASP A 11 18.11 -42.31 20.47
N GLU A 12 16.89 -41.82 20.75
CA GLU A 12 16.20 -41.88 22.04
C GLU A 12 16.96 -41.23 23.22
N GLY A 13 18.13 -40.62 22.96
CA GLY A 13 18.98 -40.00 23.97
C GLY A 13 18.51 -38.61 24.39
N THR A 14 17.72 -37.93 23.54
CA THR A 14 17.18 -36.60 23.81
C THR A 14 15.66 -36.58 23.69
N MET A 15 14.99 -36.02 24.69
CA MET A 15 13.54 -35.78 24.67
C MET A 15 13.25 -34.29 24.80
N TYR A 16 12.23 -33.80 24.10
CA TYR A 16 11.71 -32.45 24.24
C TYR A 16 10.27 -32.48 24.72
N THR A 17 9.91 -31.61 25.66
CA THR A 17 8.55 -31.47 26.17
C THR A 17 8.08 -30.03 26.11
N GLY A 18 6.85 -29.80 25.66
CA GLY A 18 6.18 -28.50 25.68
C GLY A 18 5.05 -28.50 26.71
N GLY A 19 4.84 -27.38 27.40
CA GLY A 19 3.90 -27.30 28.52
C GLY A 19 2.94 -26.11 28.50
N LYS A 20 1.97 -26.14 29.43
CA LYS A 20 1.07 -25.00 29.74
C LYS A 20 1.77 -23.81 30.41
N ASP A 21 3.01 -24.00 30.85
CA ASP A 21 3.90 -22.95 31.35
C ASP A 21 4.56 -22.16 30.21
N CYS A 22 4.21 -22.46 28.97
CA CYS A 22 4.75 -21.84 27.76
C CYS A 22 6.24 -22.18 27.55
N ALA A 23 6.81 -23.11 28.33
CA ALA A 23 8.21 -23.50 28.19
C ALA A 23 8.36 -24.70 27.26
N VAL A 24 9.52 -24.75 26.60
CA VAL A 24 10.05 -25.98 25.97
C VAL A 24 11.19 -26.46 26.85
N ILE A 25 11.24 -27.76 27.14
CA ILE A 25 12.30 -28.35 27.97
C ILE A 25 12.96 -29.47 27.17
N ARG A 26 14.28 -29.40 27.05
CA ARG A 26 15.12 -30.49 26.54
C ARG A 26 15.57 -31.35 27.71
N TRP A 27 15.51 -32.65 27.53
CA TRP A 27 15.90 -33.66 28.49
C TRP A 27 16.96 -34.54 27.86
N ASP A 28 18.05 -34.74 28.60
CA ASP A 28 18.95 -35.86 28.40
C ASP A 28 18.34 -37.07 29.09
N VAL A 29 17.92 -38.07 28.30
CA VAL A 29 17.08 -39.18 28.78
C VAL A 29 17.87 -40.11 29.70
N GLU A 30 19.17 -40.30 29.44
CA GLU A 30 20.03 -41.18 30.21
C GLU A 30 20.38 -40.58 31.58
N THR A 31 20.74 -39.29 31.61
CA THR A 31 21.18 -38.62 32.84
C THR A 31 20.04 -37.96 33.62
N GLY A 32 18.89 -37.74 32.98
CA GLY A 32 17.77 -36.97 33.52
C GLY A 32 18.04 -35.46 33.62
N LYS A 33 19.16 -34.97 33.08
CA LYS A 33 19.48 -33.54 33.06
C LYS A 33 18.51 -32.81 32.13
N LYS A 34 18.08 -31.62 32.53
CA LYS A 34 17.17 -30.78 31.73
C LYS A 34 17.75 -29.41 31.44
N ASP A 35 17.49 -28.92 30.23
CA ASP A 35 17.73 -27.56 29.79
C ASP A 35 16.38 -26.91 29.46
N VAL A 36 16.11 -25.73 30.04
CA VAL A 36 14.80 -25.06 29.95
C VAL A 36 14.89 -23.86 29.03
N TYR A 37 14.01 -23.81 28.03
CA TYR A 37 13.76 -22.65 27.18
C TYR A 37 12.50 -21.95 27.71
N PRO A 38 12.65 -20.87 28.49
CA PRO A 38 11.53 -20.26 29.19
C PRO A 38 10.61 -19.55 28.20
N GLY A 39 9.31 -19.79 28.35
CA GLY A 39 8.27 -18.91 27.81
C GLY A 39 7.83 -17.87 28.84
N GLY A 40 6.87 -17.03 28.44
CA GLY A 40 6.32 -15.99 29.29
C GLY A 40 4.81 -15.95 29.18
N ARG A 41 4.10 -16.62 30.09
CA ARG A 41 2.64 -16.64 30.07
C ARG A 41 2.06 -15.22 30.07
N ASN A 42 1.26 -14.90 29.05
CA ASN A 42 0.69 -13.57 28.80
C ASN A 42 1.75 -12.44 28.68
N LYS A 43 3.00 -12.78 28.36
CA LYS A 43 4.08 -11.82 28.12
C LYS A 43 4.51 -11.93 26.67
N PHE A 44 3.84 -11.18 25.81
CA PHE A 44 4.14 -11.13 24.37
C PHE A 44 5.63 -10.80 24.11
N GLU A 45 6.22 -9.95 24.95
CA GLU A 45 7.62 -9.50 24.85
C GLU A 45 8.67 -10.54 25.25
N CYS A 46 8.29 -11.76 25.69
CA CYS A 46 9.27 -12.73 26.18
C CYS A 46 10.15 -13.37 25.08
N GLY A 47 9.88 -13.08 23.81
CA GLY A 47 10.61 -13.63 22.66
C GLY A 47 10.38 -15.14 22.45
N ALA A 48 9.47 -15.76 23.19
CA ALA A 48 9.18 -17.19 23.14
C ALA A 48 7.66 -17.41 23.16
N HIS A 49 7.22 -18.64 23.45
CA HIS A 49 5.80 -18.92 23.64
C HIS A 49 5.25 -18.12 24.83
N PHE A 50 4.13 -17.43 24.61
CA PHE A 50 3.37 -16.74 25.68
C PHE A 50 2.03 -17.41 26.00
N GLU A 51 1.74 -18.49 25.29
CA GLU A 51 0.62 -19.40 25.50
C GLU A 51 1.08 -20.86 25.49
N LYS A 52 0.17 -21.79 25.79
CA LYS A 52 0.48 -23.23 25.88
C LYS A 52 1.10 -23.78 24.58
N VAL A 53 2.18 -24.57 24.72
CA VAL A 53 2.85 -25.27 23.60
C VAL A 53 2.06 -26.53 23.23
N LEU A 54 1.45 -26.57 22.05
CA LEU A 54 0.57 -27.66 21.63
C LEU A 54 1.29 -28.77 20.87
N SER A 55 2.37 -28.46 20.18
CA SER A 55 3.09 -29.44 19.37
C SER A 55 4.58 -29.17 19.34
N LEU A 56 5.35 -30.24 19.15
CA LEU A 56 6.79 -30.24 18.97
C LEU A 56 7.13 -31.18 17.81
N CYS A 57 8.03 -30.75 16.93
CA CYS A 57 8.54 -31.54 15.82
C CYS A 57 10.05 -31.35 15.70
N LEU A 58 10.79 -32.45 15.77
CA LEU A 58 12.24 -32.48 15.61
C LEU A 58 12.60 -32.93 14.19
N LEU A 59 13.37 -32.10 13.49
CA LEU A 59 13.98 -32.40 12.20
C LEU A 59 15.48 -32.59 12.39
N GLU A 60 15.86 -33.81 12.72
CA GLU A 60 17.20 -34.17 13.17
C GLU A 60 18.30 -33.92 12.14
N GLN A 61 17.99 -34.18 10.86
CA GLN A 61 18.94 -33.93 9.76
C GLN A 61 19.44 -32.48 9.71
N ARG A 62 18.66 -31.54 10.27
CA ARG A 62 18.99 -30.12 10.34
C ARG A 62 19.26 -29.62 11.77
N GLY A 63 19.16 -30.49 12.77
CA GLY A 63 19.22 -30.09 14.19
C GLY A 63 18.14 -29.07 14.58
N LEU A 64 16.99 -29.10 13.90
CA LEU A 64 15.93 -28.10 14.05
C LEU A 64 14.79 -28.67 14.89
N LEU A 65 14.42 -27.96 15.95
CA LEU A 65 13.20 -28.24 16.72
C LEU A 65 12.19 -27.13 16.48
N VAL A 66 11.02 -27.49 15.99
CA VAL A 66 9.89 -26.59 15.79
C VAL A 66 8.88 -26.83 16.90
N SER A 67 8.49 -25.77 17.58
CA SER A 67 7.40 -25.77 18.56
C SER A 67 6.23 -24.97 18.01
N ALA A 68 5.00 -25.33 18.35
CA ALA A 68 3.80 -24.60 17.95
C ALA A 68 2.84 -24.50 19.14
N GLY A 69 2.29 -23.31 19.37
CA GLY A 69 1.45 -23.00 20.54
C GLY A 69 0.10 -22.38 20.18
N VAL A 70 -0.71 -22.11 21.20
CA VAL A 70 -1.98 -21.37 21.02
C VAL A 70 -1.78 -19.92 20.63
N ASP A 71 -0.61 -19.37 20.92
CA ASP A 71 -0.16 -18.07 20.43
C ASP A 71 -0.14 -17.99 18.89
N ARG A 72 -0.36 -19.11 18.18
CA ARG A 72 -0.26 -19.24 16.72
C ARG A 72 1.12 -18.83 16.21
N LEU A 73 2.11 -18.86 17.11
CA LEU A 73 3.52 -18.65 16.83
C LEU A 73 4.19 -20.02 16.79
N ALA A 74 5.17 -20.17 15.90
CA ALA A 74 5.98 -21.38 15.80
C ALA A 74 7.45 -21.11 16.14
N PRO A 75 7.87 -21.19 17.41
CA PRO A 75 9.26 -21.05 17.80
C PRO A 75 10.15 -22.20 17.38
N GLY A 76 11.17 -21.88 16.61
CA GLY A 76 12.34 -22.74 16.44
C GLY A 76 13.27 -22.62 17.66
N SER A 77 13.48 -23.70 18.40
CA SER A 77 14.47 -23.75 19.50
C SER A 77 15.58 -24.73 19.16
N GLY A 78 16.63 -24.28 18.47
CA GLY A 78 17.78 -25.12 18.11
C GLY A 78 18.84 -25.21 19.22
N THR A 79 19.49 -26.38 19.34
CA THR A 79 20.83 -26.49 19.95
C THR A 79 21.79 -27.31 19.08
N ALA A 80 23.01 -26.76 18.98
CA ALA A 80 24.28 -27.39 18.60
C ALA A 80 24.72 -27.39 17.11
N LEU A 81 24.84 -26.20 16.50
CA LEU A 81 25.98 -25.83 15.63
C LEU A 81 26.32 -24.35 15.93
N GLY A 82 27.58 -23.94 15.72
CA GLY A 82 28.22 -22.75 16.32
C GLY A 82 27.45 -21.40 16.24
N PRO A 83 27.90 -20.38 17.01
CA PRO A 83 27.17 -19.13 17.29
C PRO A 83 26.79 -18.26 16.09
N GLN A 84 27.13 -18.65 14.86
CA GLN A 84 26.80 -17.91 13.64
C GLN A 84 25.58 -18.46 12.89
N SER A 85 25.21 -19.75 13.04
CA SER A 85 24.10 -20.35 12.26
C SER A 85 22.74 -20.26 12.95
N THR A 86 22.69 -20.31 14.28
CA THR A 86 21.44 -20.20 15.06
C THR A 86 20.90 -18.77 15.12
N CYS A 87 21.79 -17.76 15.11
CA CYS A 87 21.38 -16.36 14.97
C CYS A 87 20.67 -16.13 13.64
N GLN A 88 21.14 -16.71 12.54
CA GLN A 88 20.50 -16.54 11.24
C GLN A 88 19.08 -17.12 11.19
N GLU A 89 18.85 -18.32 11.72
CA GLU A 89 17.52 -18.96 11.63
C GLU A 89 16.50 -18.35 12.60
N TRP A 90 16.93 -17.84 13.77
CA TRP A 90 16.11 -17.01 14.65
C TRP A 90 15.76 -15.66 14.01
N GLN A 91 16.74 -15.03 13.35
CA GLN A 91 16.57 -13.78 12.63
C GLN A 91 15.58 -13.97 11.46
N PHE A 92 15.65 -15.12 10.77
CA PHE A 92 14.65 -15.52 9.80
C PHE A 92 13.28 -15.79 10.44
N THR A 93 13.19 -16.59 11.52
CA THR A 93 11.91 -17.11 12.06
C THR A 93 11.10 -16.07 12.86
N PHE A 94 11.75 -15.08 13.47
CA PHE A 94 11.12 -14.15 14.42
C PHE A 94 11.36 -12.67 14.15
N ASP A 95 12.56 -12.28 13.70
CA ASP A 95 12.82 -10.89 13.32
C ASP A 95 12.29 -10.56 11.90
N ASP A 96 12.19 -11.56 11.01
CA ASP A 96 11.73 -11.37 9.62
C ASP A 96 10.27 -11.84 9.34
N TYR A 97 9.63 -12.73 10.14
CA TYR A 97 8.27 -13.27 9.85
C TYR A 97 7.09 -12.48 10.41
N SER A 98 7.06 -11.17 10.23
CA SER A 98 5.76 -10.49 10.22
C SER A 98 5.73 -9.27 9.30
N CYS A 99 6.85 -8.62 9.08
CA CYS A 99 6.92 -7.44 8.24
C CYS A 99 7.94 -7.66 7.14
N ARG A 100 7.47 -8.13 5.98
CA ARG A 100 8.33 -8.30 4.81
C ARG A 100 8.77 -6.91 4.35
N LEU A 101 10.08 -6.63 4.39
CA LEU A 101 10.66 -5.39 3.90
C LEU A 101 11.44 -5.68 2.61
N SER A 102 10.87 -5.30 1.47
CA SER A 102 11.49 -5.43 0.16
C SER A 102 12.30 -4.18 -0.17
N LEU A 103 13.62 -4.33 -0.26
CA LEU A 103 14.52 -3.25 -0.62
C LEU A 103 14.48 -2.99 -2.14
N VAL A 104 13.82 -1.92 -2.55
CA VAL A 104 13.74 -1.48 -3.96
C VAL A 104 15.03 -0.76 -4.34
N ARG A 105 15.47 0.16 -3.49
CA ARG A 105 16.77 0.86 -3.53
C ARG A 105 17.26 1.06 -2.08
N PRO A 106 18.54 1.40 -1.84
CA PRO A 106 19.05 1.57 -0.47
C PRO A 106 18.21 2.45 0.45
N ASN A 107 17.52 3.46 -0.11
CA ASN A 107 16.67 4.40 0.60
C ASN A 107 15.17 4.29 0.25
N LEU A 108 14.76 3.27 -0.53
CA LEU A 108 13.36 3.00 -0.89
C LEU A 108 13.02 1.57 -0.53
N MET A 109 12.10 1.41 0.42
CA MET A 109 11.64 0.13 0.92
C MET A 109 10.13 -0.01 0.70
N ALA A 110 9.70 -1.21 0.34
CA ALA A 110 8.29 -1.55 0.29
C ALA A 110 7.98 -2.59 1.38
N THR A 111 6.82 -2.49 2.02
CA THR A 111 6.39 -3.48 3.00
C THR A 111 4.93 -3.90 2.81
N ASP A 112 4.55 -5.03 3.41
CA ASP A 112 3.17 -5.46 3.48
C ASP A 112 2.36 -4.50 4.36
N PHE A 113 1.04 -4.52 4.23
CA PHE A 113 0.18 -3.77 5.14
C PHE A 113 0.45 -4.17 6.60
N PRO A 114 0.78 -3.21 7.50
CA PRO A 114 1.07 -3.50 8.89
C PRO A 114 -0.24 -3.77 9.65
N THR A 115 -0.72 -5.01 9.58
CA THR A 115 -1.86 -5.44 10.39
C THR A 115 -1.56 -5.24 11.88
N ARG A 116 -2.59 -5.14 12.72
CA ARG A 116 -2.43 -4.88 14.16
C ARG A 116 -1.38 -5.78 14.85
N PRO A 117 -1.30 -7.10 14.59
CA PRO A 117 -0.25 -7.94 15.18
C PRO A 117 1.17 -7.66 14.66
N ARG A 118 1.29 -7.02 13.50
CA ARG A 118 2.54 -6.75 12.77
C ARG A 118 3.11 -5.36 13.03
N GLN A 119 2.27 -4.39 13.41
CA GLN A 119 2.68 -3.00 13.67
C GLN A 119 3.86 -2.89 14.63
N HIS A 120 3.79 -3.61 15.75
CA HIS A 120 4.86 -3.65 16.75
C HIS A 120 6.21 -4.08 16.15
N TRP A 121 6.19 -5.14 15.34
CA TRP A 121 7.40 -5.68 14.72
C TRP A 121 7.98 -4.75 13.65
N LEU A 122 7.12 -4.12 12.84
CA LEU A 122 7.56 -3.11 11.88
C LEU A 122 8.23 -1.95 12.60
N ALA A 123 7.60 -1.45 13.66
CA ALA A 123 8.13 -0.35 14.45
C ALA A 123 9.47 -0.70 15.11
N ALA A 124 9.55 -1.85 15.78
CA ALA A 124 10.80 -2.32 16.39
C ALA A 124 11.94 -2.43 15.36
N ARG A 125 11.66 -2.98 14.17
CA ARG A 125 12.65 -3.12 13.09
C ARG A 125 13.12 -1.77 12.56
N LEU A 126 12.20 -0.88 12.20
CA LEU A 126 12.54 0.44 11.64
C LEU A 126 13.23 1.35 12.67
N ASN A 127 12.78 1.32 13.93
CA ASN A 127 13.41 2.08 15.02
C ASN A 127 14.85 1.59 15.27
N ARG A 128 15.07 0.28 15.26
CA ARG A 128 16.42 -0.31 15.41
C ARG A 128 17.33 0.09 14.25
N ASP A 129 16.86 -0.08 13.03
CA ASP A 129 17.70 0.01 11.83
C ASP A 129 17.92 1.45 11.35
N HIS A 130 16.93 2.33 11.58
CA HIS A 130 16.92 3.68 11.04
C HIS A 130 16.78 4.78 12.10
N GLN A 131 16.51 4.45 13.37
CA GLN A 131 16.50 5.41 14.50
C GLN A 131 15.66 6.67 14.20
N GLY A 132 14.42 6.48 13.73
CA GLY A 132 13.52 7.57 13.33
C GLY A 132 13.86 8.26 12.00
N SER A 133 14.96 7.89 11.33
CA SER A 133 15.36 8.44 10.02
C SER A 133 14.63 7.73 8.86
N TYR A 134 13.33 7.51 9.03
CA TYR A 134 12.47 6.87 8.05
C TYR A 134 11.12 7.60 7.96
N LEU A 135 10.56 7.68 6.76
CA LEU A 135 9.21 8.17 6.51
C LEU A 135 8.35 7.02 6.02
N ILE A 136 7.19 6.80 6.65
CA ILE A 136 6.21 5.81 6.18
C ILE A 136 5.17 6.46 5.28
N LEU A 137 4.99 5.90 4.09
CA LEU A 137 3.89 6.23 3.18
C LEU A 137 2.82 5.16 3.29
N ASN A 138 1.69 5.51 3.91
CA ASN A 138 0.52 4.64 3.99
C ASN A 138 -0.41 4.91 2.81
N LEU A 139 -0.37 4.02 1.81
CA LEU A 139 -1.21 4.07 0.60
C LEU A 139 -2.41 3.11 0.67
N SER A 140 -2.77 2.65 1.87
CA SER A 140 -3.80 1.62 2.07
C SER A 140 -5.22 2.15 2.07
N GLY A 141 -5.41 3.46 2.31
CA GLY A 141 -6.71 4.07 2.61
C GLY A 141 -7.23 3.77 4.02
N ALA A 142 -6.49 3.02 4.85
CA ALA A 142 -6.85 2.72 6.23
C ALA A 142 -5.79 3.30 7.18
N ILE A 143 -6.24 4.06 8.19
CA ILE A 143 -5.38 4.55 9.27
C ILE A 143 -5.13 3.46 10.32
N TYR A 144 -3.98 3.52 10.98
CA TYR A 144 -3.64 2.61 12.07
C TYR A 144 -2.85 3.33 13.18
N ASP A 145 -2.64 2.65 14.31
CA ASP A 145 -1.92 3.21 15.44
C ASP A 145 -0.43 3.33 15.12
N THR A 146 0.10 4.55 15.20
CA THR A 146 1.48 4.90 14.89
C THR A 146 2.32 5.21 16.12
N CYS A 147 1.79 5.05 17.35
CA CYS A 147 2.45 5.46 18.59
C CYS A 147 3.84 4.83 18.82
N GLU A 148 4.08 3.63 18.27
CA GLU A 148 5.37 2.93 18.41
C GLU A 148 6.42 3.34 17.35
N LEU A 149 6.01 4.06 16.31
CA LEU A 149 6.88 4.49 15.22
C LEU A 149 7.58 5.79 15.60
N GLN A 150 8.91 5.79 15.60
CA GLN A 150 9.72 7.00 15.83
C GLN A 150 9.77 7.92 14.61
N GLY A 151 9.60 7.35 13.41
CA GLY A 151 9.57 8.11 12.16
C GLY A 151 8.15 8.58 11.82
N PRO A 152 8.03 9.67 11.04
CA PRO A 152 6.73 10.16 10.60
C PRO A 152 5.98 9.15 9.72
N VAL A 153 4.65 9.19 9.82
CA VAL A 153 3.73 8.41 8.99
C VAL A 153 2.81 9.37 8.25
N MET A 154 2.71 9.22 6.93
CA MET A 154 1.84 10.00 6.08
C MET A 154 0.74 9.11 5.48
N ASP A 155 -0.50 9.42 5.84
CA ASP A 155 -1.71 8.73 5.35
C ASP A 155 -2.20 9.38 4.05
N VAL A 156 -2.14 8.64 2.94
CA VAL A 156 -2.42 9.17 1.61
C VAL A 156 -3.81 8.76 1.12
N VAL A 157 -4.61 9.73 0.68
CA VAL A 157 -5.90 9.49 0.05
C VAL A 157 -5.75 8.94 -1.37
N MET A 158 -6.46 7.86 -1.66
CA MET A 158 -6.51 7.22 -2.97
C MET A 158 -7.84 7.54 -3.68
N SER A 159 -7.84 7.55 -5.02
CA SER A 159 -9.06 7.58 -5.84
C SER A 159 -9.25 6.21 -6.48
N GLY A 160 -9.98 5.32 -5.81
CA GLY A 160 -10.04 3.91 -6.22
C GLY A 160 -8.69 3.22 -6.04
N CYS A 161 -8.11 2.69 -7.13
CA CYS A 161 -6.82 1.99 -7.11
C CYS A 161 -5.61 2.87 -7.46
N VAL A 162 -5.80 4.17 -7.67
CA VAL A 162 -4.76 5.10 -8.14
C VAL A 162 -4.61 6.30 -7.21
N LEU A 163 -3.41 6.88 -7.20
CA LEU A 163 -3.15 8.18 -6.59
C LEU A 163 -3.66 9.26 -7.55
N PRO A 164 -4.46 10.24 -7.08
CA PRO A 164 -4.76 11.43 -7.88
C PRO A 164 -3.46 12.05 -8.43
N LEU A 165 -3.46 12.55 -9.66
CA LEU A 165 -2.23 13.01 -10.32
C LEU A 165 -1.54 14.12 -9.54
N GLU A 166 -2.30 15.05 -8.98
CA GLU A 166 -1.78 16.14 -8.16
C GLU A 166 -1.11 15.61 -6.87
N VAL A 167 -1.75 14.65 -6.20
CA VAL A 167 -1.20 13.97 -5.02
C VAL A 167 0.08 13.22 -5.38
N LEU A 168 0.08 12.48 -6.49
CA LEU A 168 1.26 11.76 -6.97
C LEU A 168 2.44 12.70 -7.22
N LEU A 169 2.21 13.85 -7.86
CA LEU A 169 3.25 14.84 -8.15
C LEU A 169 3.84 15.44 -6.87
N ARG A 170 2.98 15.88 -5.93
CA ARG A 170 3.43 16.40 -4.64
C ARG A 170 4.24 15.34 -3.88
N LEU A 171 3.72 14.11 -3.77
CA LEU A 171 4.42 13.02 -3.08
C LEU A 171 5.80 12.75 -3.65
N ILE A 172 5.99 12.80 -4.98
CA ILE A 172 7.30 12.60 -5.62
C ILE A 172 8.29 13.68 -5.17
N VAL A 173 7.87 14.94 -5.18
CA VAL A 173 8.70 16.07 -4.71
C VAL A 173 9.03 15.91 -3.23
N SER A 174 8.05 15.60 -2.41
CA SER A 174 8.25 15.52 -0.98
C SER A 174 9.10 14.32 -0.56
N VAL A 175 8.93 13.17 -1.22
CA VAL A 175 9.83 12.02 -1.10
C VAL A 175 11.27 12.42 -1.46
N HIS A 176 11.45 13.20 -2.54
CA HIS A 176 12.76 13.69 -2.91
C HIS A 176 13.38 14.59 -1.84
N GLN A 177 12.60 15.53 -1.32
CA GLN A 177 13.05 16.45 -0.26
C GLN A 177 13.47 15.68 0.98
N TRP A 178 12.64 14.74 1.46
CA TRP A 178 12.97 13.88 2.60
C TRP A 178 14.28 13.11 2.41
N LEU A 179 14.44 12.47 1.24
CA LEU A 179 15.63 11.68 0.92
C LEU A 179 16.87 12.54 0.74
N SER A 180 16.71 13.81 0.34
CA SER A 180 17.82 14.75 0.14
C SER A 180 18.28 15.43 1.43
N ARG A 181 17.43 15.50 2.47
CA ARG A 181 17.78 16.12 3.75
C ARG A 181 18.90 15.40 4.50
N ALA A 182 18.93 14.07 4.45
CA ALA A 182 20.01 13.28 5.04
C ALA A 182 20.23 11.98 4.28
N THR A 183 21.49 11.59 4.11
CA THR A 183 21.87 10.37 3.37
C THR A 183 21.39 9.08 4.03
N LYS A 184 21.09 9.12 5.34
CA LYS A 184 20.53 8.01 6.11
C LYS A 184 19.01 7.89 6.01
N ASN A 185 18.33 8.91 5.45
CA ASN A 185 16.87 8.91 5.37
C ASN A 185 16.40 7.84 4.40
N VAL A 186 15.37 7.10 4.82
CA VAL A 186 14.71 6.09 3.99
C VAL A 186 13.23 6.39 3.89
N VAL A 187 12.61 5.93 2.81
CA VAL A 187 11.15 5.90 2.64
C VAL A 187 10.69 4.46 2.66
N VAL A 188 9.69 4.19 3.48
CA VAL A 188 9.03 2.89 3.61
C VAL A 188 7.60 3.04 3.15
N ALA A 189 7.18 2.34 2.10
CA ALA A 189 5.83 2.46 1.57
C ALA A 189 5.08 1.12 1.64
N HIS A 190 3.80 1.17 1.94
CA HIS A 190 2.90 0.02 1.83
C HIS A 190 1.54 0.47 1.28
N GLY A 191 0.77 -0.45 0.73
CA GLY A 191 -0.64 -0.20 0.42
C GLY A 191 -1.56 -1.12 1.20
N ALA A 192 -2.72 -1.43 0.64
CA ALA A 192 -3.77 -2.17 1.32
C ALA A 192 -3.37 -3.63 1.63
N ASP A 193 -4.02 -4.22 2.62
CA ASP A 193 -3.88 -5.65 2.88
C ASP A 193 -4.41 -6.42 1.66
N ALA A 194 -3.57 -7.28 1.10
CA ALA A 194 -3.93 -8.16 -0.01
C ALA A 194 -5.03 -9.17 0.38
N GLY A 195 -5.27 -9.37 1.68
CA GLY A 195 -6.09 -10.47 2.18
C GLY A 195 -5.41 -11.82 1.90
N THR A 196 -5.86 -12.86 2.59
CA THR A 196 -5.37 -14.25 2.43
C THR A 196 -5.86 -14.91 1.14
N GLY A 197 -5.99 -14.14 0.05
CA GLY A 197 -6.31 -14.66 -1.27
C GLY A 197 -5.14 -15.51 -1.77
N SER A 198 -5.42 -16.75 -2.15
CA SER A 198 -4.47 -17.77 -2.62
C SER A 198 -3.85 -17.41 -3.99
N SER A 199 -3.25 -16.24 -4.15
CA SER A 199 -2.39 -15.94 -5.29
C SER A 199 -0.94 -16.25 -4.96
N THR A 200 -0.24 -16.92 -5.87
CA THR A 200 1.19 -17.22 -5.79
C THR A 200 2.08 -15.97 -5.80
N ASP A 201 1.52 -14.78 -6.01
CA ASP A 201 2.18 -13.50 -5.79
C ASP A 201 2.12 -13.13 -4.30
N HIS A 202 3.29 -13.02 -3.68
CA HIS A 202 3.43 -12.68 -2.27
C HIS A 202 2.98 -11.26 -1.90
N PHE A 203 2.79 -10.40 -2.90
CA PHE A 203 2.17 -9.07 -2.76
C PHE A 203 0.88 -9.08 -3.59
N GLY A 204 -0.27 -9.00 -2.94
CA GLY A 204 -1.53 -8.83 -3.67
C GLY A 204 -1.69 -7.41 -4.25
N PRO A 205 -2.88 -7.08 -4.79
CA PRO A 205 -3.14 -5.81 -5.47
C PRO A 205 -2.89 -4.57 -4.59
N GLY A 206 -2.84 -4.75 -3.27
CA GLY A 206 -2.49 -3.70 -2.32
C GLY A 206 -1.09 -3.12 -2.47
N ALA A 207 -0.13 -3.83 -3.07
CA ALA A 207 1.23 -3.29 -3.28
C ALA A 207 1.34 -2.36 -4.50
N TYR A 208 0.36 -2.36 -5.38
CA TYR A 208 0.47 -1.68 -6.67
C TYR A 208 0.59 -0.15 -6.59
N PRO A 209 -0.07 0.56 -5.65
CA PRO A 209 0.18 1.99 -5.43
C PRO A 209 1.65 2.29 -5.09
N VAL A 210 2.31 1.39 -4.34
CA VAL A 210 3.75 1.51 -4.00
C VAL A 210 4.61 1.41 -5.25
N VAL A 211 4.29 0.46 -6.13
CA VAL A 211 4.98 0.33 -7.42
C VAL A 211 4.82 1.59 -8.26
N LEU A 212 3.60 2.13 -8.33
CA LEU A 212 3.31 3.35 -9.10
C LEU A 212 4.16 4.54 -8.62
N ILE A 213 4.14 4.86 -7.32
CA ILE A 213 4.89 6.00 -6.79
C ILE A 213 6.41 5.82 -6.94
N PHE A 214 6.96 4.63 -6.64
CA PHE A 214 8.39 4.39 -6.79
C PHE A 214 8.83 4.41 -8.26
N ALA A 215 8.01 3.90 -9.18
CA ALA A 215 8.29 3.95 -10.60
C ALA A 215 8.36 5.40 -11.12
N CYS A 216 7.36 6.21 -10.76
CA CYS A 216 7.32 7.62 -11.13
C CYS A 216 8.49 8.39 -10.49
N TYR A 217 8.78 8.18 -9.20
CA TYR A 217 9.90 8.80 -8.51
C TYR A 217 11.25 8.46 -9.18
N LEU A 218 11.52 7.18 -9.44
CA LEU A 218 12.77 6.74 -10.06
C LEU A 218 12.95 7.32 -11.46
N SER A 219 11.88 7.45 -12.24
CA SER A 219 11.97 8.11 -13.54
C SER A 219 12.18 9.61 -13.40
N TRP A 220 11.50 10.26 -12.45
CA TRP A 220 11.61 11.69 -12.18
C TRP A 220 13.01 12.11 -11.73
N VAL A 221 13.68 11.34 -10.87
CA VAL A 221 15.08 11.58 -10.48
C VAL A 221 16.11 11.12 -11.53
N GLY A 222 15.67 10.71 -12.72
CA GLY A 222 16.56 10.28 -13.80
C GLY A 222 17.29 8.96 -13.53
N LYS A 223 16.75 8.08 -12.67
CA LYS A 223 17.28 6.72 -12.44
C LYS A 223 16.70 5.68 -13.40
N ALA A 224 15.71 6.08 -14.20
CA ALA A 224 15.15 5.34 -15.32
C ALA A 224 14.68 6.32 -16.39
N ASP A 225 14.85 5.97 -17.67
CA ASP A 225 14.51 6.86 -18.78
C ASP A 225 12.99 6.97 -18.98
N HIS A 226 12.25 5.97 -18.50
CA HIS A 226 10.81 5.88 -18.65
C HIS A 226 10.16 5.27 -17.40
N PRO A 227 9.00 5.78 -16.93
CA PRO A 227 8.34 5.27 -15.72
C PRO A 227 7.93 3.79 -15.83
N LYS A 228 7.57 3.29 -17.02
CA LYS A 228 7.38 1.85 -17.30
C LYS A 228 8.63 0.99 -17.05
N GLU A 229 9.83 1.48 -17.37
CA GLU A 229 11.07 0.75 -17.11
C GLU A 229 11.32 0.67 -15.60
N ALA A 230 11.15 1.81 -14.91
CA ALA A 230 11.23 1.87 -13.45
C ALA A 230 10.23 0.92 -12.78
N MET A 231 8.99 0.87 -13.28
CA MET A 231 7.96 -0.05 -12.79
C MET A 231 8.41 -1.51 -12.86
N LEU A 232 8.98 -1.95 -13.98
CA LEU A 232 9.48 -3.32 -14.12
C LEU A 232 10.60 -3.62 -13.11
N GLU A 233 11.51 -2.67 -12.88
CA GLU A 233 12.55 -2.79 -11.84
C GLU A 233 11.93 -2.92 -10.45
N VAL A 234 10.94 -2.08 -10.11
CA VAL A 234 10.28 -2.12 -8.80
C VAL A 234 9.52 -3.43 -8.61
N CYS A 235 8.73 -3.88 -9.60
CA CYS A 235 8.05 -5.17 -9.56
C CYS A 235 9.03 -6.32 -9.33
N ARG A 236 10.16 -6.33 -10.06
CA ARG A 236 11.20 -7.35 -9.92
C ARG A 236 11.82 -7.37 -8.51
N ARG A 237 12.05 -6.20 -7.92
CA ARG A 237 12.60 -6.06 -6.55
C ARG A 237 11.61 -6.50 -5.48
N MET A 238 10.33 -6.28 -5.69
CA MET A 238 9.25 -6.70 -4.79
C MET A 238 8.87 -8.18 -5.01
N GLY A 239 9.27 -8.79 -6.11
CA GLY A 239 8.87 -10.15 -6.48
C GLY A 239 7.40 -10.21 -6.90
N ILE A 240 6.88 -9.16 -7.55
CA ILE A 240 5.55 -9.12 -8.15
C ILE A 240 5.67 -9.65 -9.58
N SER A 241 4.99 -10.76 -9.89
CA SER A 241 5.03 -11.36 -11.23
C SER A 241 4.03 -10.73 -12.22
N LYS A 242 2.93 -10.16 -11.71
CA LYS A 242 1.89 -9.50 -12.51
C LYS A 242 2.21 -8.05 -12.83
N SER A 243 1.69 -7.57 -13.96
CA SER A 243 1.65 -6.13 -14.26
C SER A 243 0.63 -5.42 -13.37
N LEU A 244 0.81 -4.11 -13.17
CA LEU A 244 -0.16 -3.24 -12.52
C LEU A 244 -1.55 -3.34 -13.17
N CYS A 245 -2.58 -2.91 -12.45
CA CYS A 245 -3.93 -2.86 -13.02
C CYS A 245 -4.01 -1.80 -14.15
N PRO A 246 -4.95 -1.95 -15.10
CA PRO A 246 -5.07 -1.03 -16.22
C PRO A 246 -5.11 0.46 -15.84
N SER A 247 -5.84 0.84 -14.78
CA SER A 247 -5.89 2.24 -14.35
C SER A 247 -4.54 2.75 -13.83
N GLN A 248 -3.75 1.92 -13.15
CA GLN A 248 -2.41 2.31 -12.72
C GLN A 248 -1.44 2.44 -13.90
N LEU A 249 -1.53 1.56 -14.90
CA LEU A 249 -0.77 1.70 -16.15
C LEU A 249 -1.14 2.96 -16.92
N ARG A 250 -2.42 3.34 -16.88
CA ARG A 250 -2.93 4.60 -17.44
C ARG A 250 -2.31 5.80 -16.73
N TYR A 251 -2.30 5.82 -15.39
CA TYR A 251 -1.71 6.91 -14.60
C TYR A 251 -0.18 6.98 -14.75
N LEU A 252 0.50 5.84 -14.92
CA LEU A 252 1.92 5.81 -15.27
C LEU A 252 2.20 6.47 -16.62
N SER A 253 1.27 6.31 -17.58
CA SER A 253 1.35 6.96 -18.89
C SER A 253 1.00 8.44 -18.82
N TYR A 254 0.01 8.83 -18.00
CA TYR A 254 -0.27 10.25 -17.71
C TYR A 254 0.93 10.96 -17.10
N PHE A 255 1.59 10.33 -16.13
CA PHE A 255 2.80 10.86 -15.52
C PHE A 255 3.94 11.06 -16.54
N GLU A 256 4.15 10.12 -17.46
CA GLU A 256 5.13 10.29 -18.55
C GLU A 256 4.84 11.52 -19.43
N LEU A 257 3.56 11.76 -19.76
CA LEU A 257 3.15 12.94 -20.51
C LEU A 257 3.44 14.24 -19.75
N LEU A 258 3.16 14.26 -18.44
CA LEU A 258 3.44 15.40 -17.55
C LEU A 258 4.94 15.66 -17.45
N GLN A 259 5.73 14.62 -17.19
CA GLN A 259 7.18 14.71 -17.06
C GLN A 259 7.85 15.26 -18.32
N ARG A 260 7.31 14.93 -19.50
CA ARG A 260 7.80 15.44 -20.80
C ARG A 260 7.26 16.82 -21.16
N GLY A 261 6.46 17.46 -20.31
CA GLY A 261 5.83 18.75 -20.59
C GLY A 261 4.83 18.70 -21.75
N LYS A 262 4.31 17.52 -22.08
CA LYS A 262 3.34 17.32 -23.17
C LYS A 262 1.89 17.51 -22.71
N LEU A 263 1.69 17.68 -21.40
CA LEU A 263 0.39 17.82 -20.78
C LEU A 263 0.44 18.91 -19.72
N ASP A 264 -0.55 19.79 -19.76
CA ASP A 264 -0.86 20.73 -18.69
C ASP A 264 -2.30 20.46 -18.24
N LEU A 265 -2.46 19.99 -16.99
CA LEU A 265 -3.76 19.58 -16.45
C LEU A 265 -4.75 20.74 -16.35
N TRP A 266 -4.27 21.97 -16.21
CA TRP A 266 -5.09 23.16 -15.97
C TRP A 266 -5.57 23.81 -17.27
N SER A 267 -4.87 23.55 -18.37
CA SER A 267 -5.24 24.09 -19.69
C SER A 267 -6.51 23.47 -20.29
N HIS A 268 -7.00 22.36 -19.73
CA HIS A 268 -8.16 21.63 -20.26
C HIS A 268 -9.16 21.25 -19.15
N PRO A 269 -9.77 22.22 -18.45
CA PRO A 269 -10.76 21.92 -17.43
C PRO A 269 -11.98 21.26 -18.07
N ALA A 270 -12.32 20.06 -17.59
CA ALA A 270 -13.42 19.29 -18.10
C ALA A 270 -14.18 18.59 -16.96
N ARG A 271 -15.49 18.41 -17.15
CA ARG A 271 -16.35 17.66 -16.24
C ARG A 271 -16.90 16.42 -16.92
N LEU A 272 -17.08 15.35 -16.16
CA LEU A 272 -17.80 14.17 -16.60
C LEU A 272 -19.28 14.50 -16.80
N ALA A 273 -19.79 14.31 -18.02
CA ALA A 273 -21.17 14.63 -18.38
C ALA A 273 -22.03 13.36 -18.55
N ARG A 274 -21.44 12.28 -19.05
CA ARG A 274 -22.17 11.03 -19.32
C ARG A 274 -21.26 9.82 -19.23
N VAL A 275 -21.81 8.72 -18.72
CA VAL A 275 -21.21 7.38 -18.75
C VAL A 275 -22.13 6.46 -19.53
N VAL A 276 -21.58 5.66 -20.44
CA VAL A 276 -22.32 4.64 -21.18
C VAL A 276 -21.72 3.28 -20.88
N LEU A 277 -22.52 2.39 -20.30
CA LEU A 277 -22.15 1.01 -20.03
C LEU A 277 -22.54 0.15 -21.22
N ILE A 278 -21.62 -0.66 -21.75
CA ILE A 278 -21.84 -1.48 -22.95
C ILE A 278 -21.61 -2.95 -22.59
N HIS A 279 -22.56 -3.83 -22.93
CA HIS A 279 -22.53 -5.28 -22.64
C HIS A 279 -22.17 -5.59 -21.18
N VAL A 280 -22.72 -4.80 -20.25
CA VAL A 280 -22.59 -4.98 -18.81
C VAL A 280 -23.85 -5.65 -18.31
N GLY A 281 -23.75 -6.80 -17.63
CA GLY A 281 -24.94 -7.39 -17.03
C GLY A 281 -24.98 -8.93 -16.98
N SER A 282 -25.83 -9.42 -16.08
CA SER A 282 -26.36 -10.79 -15.94
C SER A 282 -27.71 -10.66 -15.23
N GLU A 283 -28.69 -11.49 -15.58
CA GLU A 283 -30.09 -11.38 -15.12
C GLU A 283 -30.30 -11.60 -13.61
N ASP A 284 -29.26 -11.98 -12.85
CA ASP A 284 -29.35 -12.41 -11.45
C ASP A 284 -28.84 -11.38 -10.43
N ARG A 285 -28.54 -10.14 -10.86
CA ARG A 285 -27.85 -9.16 -10.02
C ARG A 285 -28.30 -7.73 -10.24
N GLU A 286 -28.75 -7.11 -9.15
CA GLU A 286 -28.87 -5.66 -9.05
C GLU A 286 -27.52 -4.99 -9.25
N ARG A 287 -27.52 -3.87 -9.98
CA ARG A 287 -26.31 -3.08 -10.24
C ARG A 287 -26.52 -1.61 -9.93
N ALA A 288 -25.45 -0.97 -9.47
CA ALA A 288 -25.41 0.47 -9.31
C ALA A 288 -24.10 1.03 -9.88
N LEU A 289 -24.21 2.13 -10.61
CA LEU A 289 -23.08 2.93 -11.04
C LEU A 289 -22.74 3.92 -9.93
N GLU A 290 -21.48 3.97 -9.54
CA GLU A 290 -20.94 4.95 -8.62
C GLU A 290 -19.83 5.77 -9.29
N VAL A 291 -19.82 7.08 -9.08
CA VAL A 291 -18.73 7.96 -9.47
C VAL A 291 -18.12 8.56 -8.20
N TRP A 292 -16.83 8.28 -8.02
CA TRP A 292 -16.04 8.72 -6.89
C TRP A 292 -14.98 9.72 -7.35
N LYS A 293 -14.68 10.69 -6.49
CA LYS A 293 -13.48 11.51 -6.57
C LYS A 293 -12.77 11.38 -5.23
N GLN A 294 -11.55 10.84 -5.27
CA GLN A 294 -10.84 10.47 -4.04
C GLN A 294 -11.70 9.47 -3.23
N ASP A 295 -12.00 9.77 -1.97
CA ASP A 295 -12.86 9.00 -1.06
C ASP A 295 -14.30 9.53 -0.99
N ILE A 296 -14.67 10.48 -1.84
CA ILE A 296 -16.00 11.11 -1.84
C ILE A 296 -16.85 10.52 -2.97
N LEU A 297 -17.99 9.91 -2.60
CA LEU A 297 -19.02 9.50 -3.55
C LEU A 297 -19.77 10.74 -4.07
N ILE A 298 -19.55 11.08 -5.34
CA ILE A 298 -20.16 12.27 -5.98
C ILE A 298 -21.52 11.94 -6.59
N PHE A 299 -21.67 10.73 -7.13
CA PHE A 299 -22.88 10.34 -7.86
C PHE A 299 -23.11 8.83 -7.73
N ARG A 300 -24.37 8.44 -7.54
CA ARG A 300 -24.81 7.05 -7.56
C ARG A 300 -26.15 6.94 -8.26
N THR A 301 -26.30 5.96 -9.14
CA THR A 301 -27.60 5.56 -9.68
C THR A 301 -27.70 4.04 -9.76
N ASN A 302 -28.91 3.51 -9.64
CA ASN A 302 -29.17 2.12 -10.01
C ASN A 302 -29.15 2.01 -11.54
N VAL A 303 -28.69 0.86 -12.04
CA VAL A 303 -28.77 0.51 -13.47
C VAL A 303 -30.01 -0.36 -13.61
N SER A 304 -31.06 0.16 -14.26
CA SER A 304 -32.32 -0.58 -14.41
C SER A 304 -32.17 -1.74 -15.38
N GLU A 305 -32.67 -2.92 -14.99
CA GLU A 305 -32.71 -4.13 -15.82
C GLU A 305 -33.85 -4.08 -16.86
N ASP A 306 -34.86 -3.22 -16.67
CA ASP A 306 -36.04 -3.11 -17.55
C ASP A 306 -35.72 -2.74 -19.02
N ASP A 307 -34.46 -2.40 -19.32
CA ASP A 307 -33.95 -2.29 -20.68
C ASP A 307 -33.48 -3.66 -21.20
N ASP A 308 -34.36 -4.68 -21.15
CA ASP A 308 -34.16 -6.06 -21.68
C ASP A 308 -33.73 -6.11 -23.16
N VAL A 309 -33.71 -4.96 -23.84
CA VAL A 309 -33.33 -4.77 -25.25
C VAL A 309 -32.02 -3.99 -25.41
N CYS A 310 -31.54 -3.29 -24.38
CA CYS A 310 -30.33 -2.48 -24.51
C CYS A 310 -29.15 -3.14 -23.80
N HIS A 311 -28.27 -3.75 -24.58
CA HIS A 311 -26.86 -3.98 -24.24
C HIS A 311 -26.09 -2.68 -23.90
N THR A 312 -26.77 -1.56 -23.67
CA THR A 312 -26.16 -0.24 -23.55
C THR A 312 -27.01 0.64 -22.63
N SER A 313 -26.48 1.03 -21.48
CA SER A 313 -27.14 1.97 -20.56
C SER A 313 -26.42 3.30 -20.57
N ALA A 314 -27.12 4.39 -20.94
CA ALA A 314 -26.56 5.73 -20.96
C ALA A 314 -27.01 6.54 -19.74
N ILE A 315 -26.05 6.96 -18.91
CA ILE A 315 -26.28 7.58 -17.62
C ILE A 315 -25.71 8.99 -17.64
N HIS A 316 -26.58 9.99 -17.49
CA HIS A 316 -26.19 11.39 -17.39
C HIS A 316 -25.73 11.71 -15.96
N ILE A 317 -24.57 12.36 -15.84
CA ILE A 317 -23.99 12.75 -14.57
C ILE A 317 -24.40 14.19 -14.29
N THR A 318 -25.27 14.38 -13.29
CA THR A 318 -25.80 15.70 -12.92
C THR A 318 -24.86 16.47 -11.99
N SER A 319 -23.97 15.77 -11.30
CA SER A 319 -22.98 16.36 -10.40
C SER A 319 -21.76 16.88 -11.18
N SER A 320 -21.21 18.03 -10.77
CA SER A 320 -19.95 18.52 -11.34
C SER A 320 -18.78 17.66 -10.87
N ALA A 321 -18.34 16.72 -11.71
CA ALA A 321 -17.22 15.83 -11.43
C ALA A 321 -16.04 16.15 -12.36
N CYS A 322 -14.95 16.69 -11.81
CA CYS A 322 -13.73 17.07 -12.55
C CYS A 322 -12.46 16.57 -11.82
N GLY A 323 -11.34 16.51 -12.55
CA GLY A 323 -10.06 15.98 -12.09
C GLY A 323 -9.96 14.45 -12.25
N ASP A 324 -9.31 13.80 -11.28
CA ASP A 324 -9.18 12.35 -11.15
C ASP A 324 -10.48 11.72 -10.64
N LEU A 325 -11.10 10.87 -11.46
CA LEU A 325 -12.36 10.20 -11.15
C LEU A 325 -12.19 8.68 -11.17
N SER A 326 -12.96 8.00 -10.33
CA SER A 326 -13.13 6.55 -10.33
C SER A 326 -14.60 6.22 -10.61
N VAL A 327 -14.86 5.61 -11.77
CA VAL A 327 -16.18 5.10 -12.14
C VAL A 327 -16.22 3.63 -11.76
N ARG A 328 -17.16 3.25 -10.90
CA ARG A 328 -17.30 1.90 -10.36
C ARG A 328 -18.66 1.35 -10.69
N LEU A 329 -18.69 0.08 -11.06
CA LEU A 329 -19.92 -0.68 -11.11
C LEU A 329 -19.92 -1.66 -9.93
N VAL A 330 -20.91 -1.52 -9.07
CA VAL A 330 -21.12 -2.42 -7.95
C VAL A 330 -22.35 -3.27 -8.20
N THR A 331 -22.32 -4.51 -7.71
CA THR A 331 -23.42 -5.47 -7.85
C THR A 331 -23.80 -6.10 -6.54
N ARG A 332 -25.04 -6.56 -6.47
CA ARG A 332 -25.59 -7.27 -5.33
C ARG A 332 -26.51 -8.38 -5.84
N ARG A 333 -26.45 -9.56 -5.22
CA ARG A 333 -27.36 -10.66 -5.57
C ARG A 333 -28.78 -10.32 -5.12
N THR A 334 -29.74 -10.46 -6.03
CA THR A 334 -31.14 -10.03 -5.87
C THR A 334 -31.90 -10.91 -4.86
N GLN A 335 -31.50 -12.17 -4.68
CA GLN A 335 -32.01 -13.04 -3.61
C GLN A 335 -31.09 -14.26 -3.42
N VAL A 336 -30.79 -14.60 -2.17
CA VAL A 336 -30.34 -15.94 -1.77
C VAL A 336 -31.55 -16.63 -1.15
N ASP A 337 -31.70 -17.95 -1.33
CA ASP A 337 -32.85 -18.77 -0.86
C ASP A 337 -33.20 -18.57 0.65
N ASP A 338 -32.30 -17.97 1.43
CA ASP A 338 -32.43 -17.68 2.86
C ASP A 338 -32.98 -16.27 3.19
N GLY A 339 -33.37 -15.48 2.19
CA GLY A 339 -33.95 -14.14 2.40
C GLY A 339 -32.95 -13.04 2.84
N ALA A 340 -31.66 -13.37 2.99
CA ALA A 340 -30.61 -12.40 3.24
C ALA A 340 -30.25 -11.65 1.94
N VAL A 341 -30.35 -10.33 1.98
CA VAL A 341 -29.86 -9.44 0.92
C VAL A 341 -28.34 -9.37 1.01
N GLY A 342 -27.63 -9.69 -0.07
CA GLY A 342 -26.16 -9.68 -0.09
C GLY A 342 -25.58 -8.27 0.08
N ASP A 343 -24.30 -8.17 0.44
CA ASP A 343 -23.59 -6.89 0.41
C ASP A 343 -23.29 -6.47 -1.04
N TRP A 344 -23.12 -5.16 -1.25
CA TRP A 344 -22.65 -4.65 -2.54
C TRP A 344 -21.18 -5.01 -2.75
N GLU A 345 -20.88 -5.62 -3.88
CA GLU A 345 -19.53 -5.99 -4.29
C GLU A 345 -19.12 -5.25 -5.55
N LEU A 346 -17.83 -4.87 -5.63
CA LEU A 346 -17.27 -4.28 -6.83
C LEU A 346 -17.21 -5.31 -7.97
N GLU A 347 -17.87 -5.04 -9.10
CA GLU A 347 -17.80 -5.85 -10.31
C GLU A 347 -16.60 -5.42 -11.17
N PHE A 348 -16.49 -4.13 -11.46
CA PHE A 348 -15.29 -3.53 -12.06
C PHE A 348 -15.19 -2.05 -11.73
N GLN A 349 -14.03 -1.46 -12.01
CA GLN A 349 -13.84 -0.01 -11.98
C GLN A 349 -12.92 0.47 -13.09
N VAL A 350 -12.97 1.77 -13.36
CA VAL A 350 -12.00 2.47 -14.20
C VAL A 350 -11.67 3.82 -13.59
N CYS A 351 -10.38 4.15 -13.52
CA CYS A 351 -9.92 5.46 -13.04
C CYS A 351 -9.27 6.24 -14.19
N PHE A 352 -9.60 7.52 -14.32
CA PHE A 352 -9.09 8.39 -15.37
C PHE A 352 -9.08 9.85 -14.90
N HIS A 353 -8.37 10.71 -15.62
CA HIS A 353 -8.39 12.15 -15.37
C HIS A 353 -9.18 12.84 -16.49
N THR A 354 -10.16 13.66 -16.13
CA THR A 354 -11.09 14.32 -17.07
C THR A 354 -10.38 15.18 -18.13
N ALA A 355 -9.33 15.93 -17.78
CA ALA A 355 -8.55 16.72 -18.74
C ALA A 355 -7.93 15.87 -19.86
N LEU A 356 -7.54 14.62 -19.57
CA LEU A 356 -6.92 13.72 -20.56
C LEU A 356 -7.96 13.19 -21.54
N VAL A 357 -9.19 12.98 -21.06
CA VAL A 357 -10.32 12.62 -21.92
C VAL A 357 -10.71 13.81 -22.81
N ALA A 358 -10.70 15.03 -22.26
CA ALA A 358 -10.97 16.25 -23.03
C ALA A 358 -9.94 16.47 -24.14
N LEU A 359 -8.65 16.30 -23.84
CA LEU A 359 -7.56 16.39 -24.81
C LEU A 359 -7.69 15.34 -25.93
N ALA A 360 -8.26 14.17 -25.62
CA ALA A 360 -8.55 13.11 -26.58
C ALA A 360 -9.83 13.33 -27.41
N GLY A 361 -10.47 14.51 -27.31
CA GLY A 361 -11.68 14.85 -28.06
C GLY A 361 -12.99 14.69 -27.29
N GLY A 362 -12.93 14.60 -25.95
CA GLY A 362 -14.12 14.59 -25.08
C GLY A 362 -14.80 13.23 -24.91
N LEU A 363 -14.28 12.18 -25.54
CA LEU A 363 -14.78 10.81 -25.44
C LEU A 363 -13.61 9.84 -25.24
N SER A 364 -13.73 8.95 -24.26
CA SER A 364 -12.82 7.82 -24.09
C SER A 364 -13.61 6.53 -23.91
N ARG A 365 -13.21 5.50 -24.65
CA ARG A 365 -13.75 4.14 -24.51
C ARG A 365 -12.76 3.27 -23.76
N PHE A 366 -13.22 2.62 -22.71
CA PHE A 366 -12.46 1.64 -21.93
C PHE A 366 -13.01 0.24 -22.20
N PRO A 367 -12.38 -0.53 -23.11
CA PRO A 367 -12.77 -1.92 -23.34
C PRO A 367 -12.53 -2.76 -22.09
N ALA A 368 -13.12 -3.96 -22.02
CA ALA A 368 -13.02 -4.83 -20.85
C ALA A 368 -11.57 -5.02 -20.35
N MET A 369 -10.58 -5.08 -21.23
CA MET A 369 -9.15 -5.25 -20.88
C MET A 369 -8.52 -4.03 -20.21
N GLU A 370 -9.20 -2.89 -20.26
CA GLU A 370 -8.82 -1.63 -19.62
C GLU A 370 -9.59 -1.34 -18.32
N LEU A 371 -10.46 -2.26 -17.90
CA LEU A 371 -11.21 -2.19 -16.63
C LEU A 371 -10.47 -2.98 -15.55
N ASP A 372 -10.42 -2.42 -14.34
CA ASP A 372 -9.86 -3.07 -13.16
C ASP A 372 -10.91 -3.98 -12.50
N GLY A 373 -10.49 -4.93 -11.66
CA GLY A 373 -11.40 -5.80 -10.88
C GLY A 373 -11.72 -7.17 -11.51
N ARG A 374 -11.11 -7.49 -12.66
CA ARG A 374 -11.28 -8.76 -13.39
C ARG A 374 -11.02 -10.05 -12.61
N GLU A 375 -10.37 -9.97 -11.45
CA GLU A 375 -10.05 -11.15 -10.64
C GLU A 375 -11.30 -11.83 -10.03
N ARG A 376 -12.47 -11.17 -10.06
CA ARG A 376 -13.75 -11.71 -9.55
C ARG A 376 -14.63 -12.41 -10.59
N GLY A 377 -14.22 -12.45 -11.85
CA GLY A 377 -14.97 -13.12 -12.92
C GLY A 377 -14.65 -12.59 -14.31
N ALA A 378 -14.92 -13.40 -15.33
CA ALA A 378 -14.82 -12.94 -16.71
C ALA A 378 -15.94 -11.94 -17.00
N LEU A 379 -15.57 -10.74 -17.45
CA LEU A 379 -16.52 -9.77 -17.99
C LEU A 379 -17.11 -10.31 -19.32
N PRO A 380 -18.37 -9.98 -19.66
CA PRO A 380 -18.96 -10.38 -20.93
C PRO A 380 -18.12 -9.95 -22.14
N GLU A 381 -18.19 -10.71 -23.22
CA GLU A 381 -17.56 -10.33 -24.48
C GLU A 381 -18.16 -9.00 -24.99
N GLY A 382 -17.29 -8.09 -25.42
CA GLY A 382 -17.70 -6.75 -25.85
C GLY A 382 -17.97 -5.76 -24.70
N CYS A 383 -17.80 -6.16 -23.43
CA CYS A 383 -17.95 -5.26 -22.29
C CYS A 383 -17.04 -4.04 -22.43
N ALA A 384 -17.61 -2.84 -22.25
CA ALA A 384 -16.88 -1.58 -22.30
C ALA A 384 -17.59 -0.48 -21.50
N VAL A 385 -16.83 0.55 -21.15
CA VAL A 385 -17.34 1.80 -20.56
C VAL A 385 -16.91 2.97 -21.42
N ASP A 386 -17.87 3.72 -21.95
CA ASP A 386 -17.59 5.00 -22.62
C ASP A 386 -17.84 6.14 -21.63
N VAL A 387 -16.88 7.05 -21.53
CA VAL A 387 -17.02 8.27 -20.73
C VAL A 387 -16.99 9.49 -21.64
N PHE A 388 -17.92 10.41 -21.41
CA PHE A 388 -18.04 11.67 -22.13
C PHE A 388 -17.77 12.82 -21.16
N VAL A 389 -16.85 13.69 -21.52
CA VAL A 389 -16.54 14.90 -20.77
C VAL A 389 -16.89 16.13 -21.58
N GLU A 390 -17.35 17.16 -20.89
CA GLU A 390 -17.60 18.48 -21.45
C GLU A 390 -16.52 19.43 -20.96
N ASN A 391 -16.02 20.29 -21.86
CA ASN A 391 -15.14 21.37 -21.47
C ASN A 391 -15.91 22.35 -20.58
N ILE A 392 -15.26 22.77 -19.51
CA ILE A 392 -15.76 23.83 -18.64
C ILE A 392 -15.09 25.11 -19.13
N GLU A 393 -15.83 26.20 -19.29
CA GLU A 393 -15.19 27.49 -19.53
C GLU A 393 -14.27 27.80 -18.34
N PRO A 394 -13.00 28.20 -18.57
CA PRO A 394 -12.09 28.50 -17.48
C PRO A 394 -12.68 29.64 -16.66
N VAL A 395 -13.09 29.34 -15.43
CA VAL A 395 -13.47 30.35 -14.45
C VAL A 395 -12.20 31.16 -14.18
N GLN A 396 -12.26 32.48 -14.31
CA GLN A 396 -11.11 33.40 -14.21
C GLN A 396 -10.41 33.44 -12.82
N GLU A 397 -10.69 32.49 -11.92
CA GLU A 397 -10.27 32.51 -10.51
C GLU A 397 -9.10 31.58 -10.15
N ALA A 398 -8.47 30.87 -11.11
CA ALA A 398 -7.44 29.88 -10.80
C ALA A 398 -6.00 30.36 -11.08
N GLU A 399 -5.43 31.21 -10.21
CA GLU A 399 -3.98 31.50 -10.20
C GLU A 399 -3.15 30.54 -9.32
N GLU A 400 -3.78 29.68 -8.49
CA GLU A 400 -3.05 28.84 -7.51
C GLU A 400 -2.57 27.47 -8.05
N GLY A 401 -2.95 27.07 -9.27
CA GLY A 401 -2.63 25.73 -9.82
C GLY A 401 -1.21 25.56 -10.41
N SER A 402 -0.42 26.62 -10.56
CA SER A 402 0.81 26.60 -11.36
C SER A 402 1.96 25.75 -10.79
N SER A 403 1.92 25.36 -9.51
CA SER A 403 3.05 24.69 -8.84
C SER A 403 3.25 23.22 -9.28
N ALA A 404 2.17 22.46 -9.46
CA ALA A 404 2.25 21.02 -9.72
C ALA A 404 2.83 20.65 -11.10
N ALA A 405 2.58 21.46 -12.13
CA ALA A 405 3.11 21.22 -13.47
C ALA A 405 4.63 21.44 -13.54
N ALA A 406 5.16 22.42 -12.81
CA ALA A 406 6.59 22.64 -12.69
C ALA A 406 7.28 21.49 -11.94
N ALA A 407 6.61 20.96 -10.90
CA ALA A 407 7.09 19.81 -10.15
C ALA A 407 7.30 18.56 -11.02
N ALA A 408 6.55 18.37 -12.12
CA ALA A 408 6.66 17.17 -12.96
C ALA A 408 7.99 17.05 -13.73
N GLN A 409 8.71 18.16 -13.98
CA GLN A 409 9.85 18.18 -14.91
C GLN A 409 11.17 17.63 -14.35
N GLY A 410 11.20 17.19 -13.09
CA GLY A 410 12.40 16.62 -12.48
C GLY A 410 13.37 17.68 -11.95
N PRO A 411 14.28 17.29 -11.04
CA PRO A 411 15.45 18.10 -10.75
C PRO A 411 16.33 18.06 -11.99
N LYS A 412 16.66 19.23 -12.56
CA LYS A 412 17.61 19.30 -13.68
C LYS A 412 18.94 18.68 -13.23
N PRO A 413 19.53 17.75 -14.01
CA PRO A 413 20.85 17.22 -13.68
C PRO A 413 21.80 18.40 -13.51
N ALA A 414 22.49 18.46 -12.38
CA ALA A 414 23.48 19.50 -12.12
C ALA A 414 24.43 19.54 -13.32
N ALA A 415 24.52 20.71 -13.97
CA ALA A 415 25.56 20.93 -14.97
C ALA A 415 26.91 20.61 -14.30
N PRO A 416 27.85 19.95 -15.00
CA PRO A 416 29.17 19.68 -14.44
C PRO A 416 29.78 20.99 -13.91
N GLU A 417 30.01 21.04 -12.60
CA GLU A 417 30.26 22.28 -11.85
C GLU A 417 31.47 23.06 -12.39
N GLY A 418 31.20 24.29 -12.84
CA GLY A 418 32.15 25.40 -12.74
C GLY A 418 31.69 26.27 -11.58
N ALA A 419 32.46 26.25 -10.48
CA ALA A 419 32.12 26.90 -9.22
C ALA A 419 31.86 28.41 -9.35
N GLN A 420 30.79 28.90 -8.70
CA GLN A 420 30.77 30.24 -8.13
C GLN A 420 30.13 30.19 -6.74
N PHE A 421 30.93 30.63 -5.77
CA PHE A 421 30.61 30.87 -4.37
C PHE A 421 29.62 32.05 -4.26
N PHE A 422 28.57 31.92 -3.45
CA PHE A 422 27.90 33.07 -2.86
C PHE A 422 27.94 32.94 -1.33
N ASP A 423 28.50 33.99 -0.73
CA ASP A 423 28.57 34.26 0.69
C ASP A 423 27.29 35.00 1.10
N LEU A 424 26.60 34.53 2.14
CA LEU A 424 25.54 35.24 2.82
C LEU A 424 25.73 35.07 4.32
N SER A 425 26.27 36.11 4.94
CA SER A 425 26.22 36.37 6.37
C SER A 425 25.17 37.45 6.65
N ALA A 426 24.40 37.24 7.73
CA ALA A 426 23.99 38.20 8.77
C ALA A 426 22.59 37.87 9.35
N ASP A 427 22.60 37.49 10.64
CA ASP A 427 21.80 37.93 11.80
C ASP A 427 20.34 38.40 11.60
N ASP A 428 19.37 37.95 12.41
CA ASP A 428 19.14 38.40 13.81
C ASP A 428 17.95 37.67 14.49
N ASP A 429 17.90 37.76 15.82
CA ASP A 429 17.09 37.05 16.81
C ASP A 429 15.54 37.21 16.77
N ALA A 430 14.80 36.16 17.18
CA ALA A 430 13.60 36.30 18.04
C ALA A 430 13.17 34.99 18.74
N VAL A 431 13.09 35.07 20.06
CA VAL A 431 12.57 34.07 21.01
C VAL A 431 11.06 34.27 21.20
N VAL A 432 10.24 33.21 21.14
CA VAL A 432 8.88 33.21 21.72
C VAL A 432 8.56 31.86 22.39
N GLU A 433 8.10 31.95 23.64
CA GLU A 433 7.75 30.87 24.56
C GLU A 433 6.45 30.13 24.23
N VAL A 434 6.39 28.85 24.61
CA VAL A 434 5.21 27.98 24.61
C VAL A 434 4.63 27.89 26.03
N PRO A 435 3.29 27.84 26.20
CA PRO A 435 2.73 26.93 27.19
C PRO A 435 1.53 26.08 26.70
N PRO A 436 1.19 24.99 27.42
CA PRO A 436 0.48 23.85 26.86
C PRO A 436 -1.02 23.87 27.16
N SER A 437 -1.84 23.26 26.29
CA SER A 437 -3.13 22.71 26.73
C SER A 437 -3.56 21.50 25.91
N ARG A 438 -3.91 20.45 26.66
CA ARG A 438 -4.46 19.16 26.26
C ARG A 438 -5.59 19.30 25.24
N ARG A 439 -5.46 18.64 24.08
CA ARG A 439 -6.59 18.35 23.20
C ARG A 439 -6.98 16.87 23.35
N SER A 440 -8.29 16.67 23.47
CA SER A 440 -9.04 15.42 23.34
C SER A 440 -8.66 14.65 22.07
N PRO A 441 -8.93 13.32 21.98
CA PRO A 441 -8.48 12.50 20.85
C PRO A 441 -8.98 13.09 19.53
N SER A 442 -8.03 13.51 18.72
CA SER A 442 -8.22 14.13 17.42
C SER A 442 -8.88 13.15 16.45
N ARG A 443 -9.79 13.65 15.62
CA ARG A 443 -10.01 13.07 14.29
C ARG A 443 -8.64 12.98 13.63
N VAL A 444 -8.18 11.76 13.35
CA VAL A 444 -6.91 11.51 12.67
C VAL A 444 -7.02 12.11 11.28
N ALA A 445 -6.13 13.06 10.97
CA ALA A 445 -6.15 13.80 9.72
C ALA A 445 -5.72 12.86 8.58
N VAL A 446 -6.56 12.74 7.56
CA VAL A 446 -6.22 12.09 6.30
C VAL A 446 -5.80 13.21 5.35
N PHE A 447 -4.59 13.14 4.78
CA PHE A 447 -3.97 14.29 4.10
C PHE A 447 -4.66 14.58 2.77
N ALA A 448 -5.27 15.75 2.66
CA ALA A 448 -5.64 16.38 1.40
C ALA A 448 -4.38 16.89 0.67
N PRO A 449 -4.45 17.23 -0.63
CA PRO A 449 -3.28 17.66 -1.39
C PRO A 449 -2.57 18.88 -0.75
N GLU A 450 -3.30 19.78 -0.09
CA GLU A 450 -2.76 20.96 0.60
C GLU A 450 -2.05 20.58 1.91
N ASP A 451 -2.48 19.49 2.57
CA ASP A 451 -1.89 19.03 3.82
C ASP A 451 -0.52 18.38 3.60
N ILE A 452 -0.22 17.90 2.39
CA ILE A 452 1.09 17.31 2.05
C ILE A 452 2.17 18.36 2.18
N ASP A 453 1.98 19.55 1.58
CA ASP A 453 3.00 20.59 1.61
C ASP A 453 3.27 21.04 3.06
N ALA A 454 2.20 21.25 3.84
CA ALA A 454 2.29 21.59 5.27
C ALA A 454 3.01 20.50 6.09
N PHE A 455 2.74 19.22 5.85
CA PHE A 455 3.40 18.12 6.54
C PHE A 455 4.93 18.14 6.34
N PHE A 456 5.40 18.47 5.14
CA PHE A 456 6.83 18.53 4.86
C PHE A 456 7.49 19.84 5.29
N GLU A 457 6.73 20.93 5.44
CA GLU A 457 7.21 22.15 6.10
C GLU A 457 7.43 21.93 7.61
N ASP A 458 6.58 21.11 8.25
CA ASP A 458 6.69 20.79 9.67
C ASP A 458 7.81 19.78 10.02
N LEU A 459 8.15 18.90 9.07
CA LEU A 459 9.29 17.96 9.18
C LEU A 459 10.61 18.64 8.83
#